data_AF-A0A5J4VDB5-F1
#
_entry.id   AF-A0A5J4VDB5-F1
#
_cell.length_a   1.000
_cell.length_b   1.000
_cell.length_c   1.000
_cell.angle_alpha   90.00
_cell.angle_beta   90.00
_cell.angle_gamma   90.00
#
_symmetry.space_group_name_H-M   'P 1'
#
loop_
_entity.id
_entity.type
_entity.pdbx_description
1 polymer ?
#
loop_
_entity_poly.entity_id
_entity_poly.type
_entity_poly.pdbx_seq_one_letter_code
_entity_poly.pdbx_strand_id
1 'polypeptide(L)'
;IINILQTGSNTTPVSDPHPHYESLQQCDGIKKIFALFQKNGSRYNRDRSALCIGYLFRAREITDPIMRQEIINHLKNLLNDSSVWVKGTAKDALKYLSLNAVNKTEIEAGGFIIPK
;
A
#
# COMPACT_ATOMS: atom_id res chain seq x y z
N ILE A 1 10.86 1.76 7.66
CA ILE A 1 10.71 0.59 6.77
C ILE A 1 10.43 0.96 5.32
N ILE A 2 9.56 1.95 5.02
CA ILE A 2 9.18 2.30 3.64
C ILE A 2 10.35 2.48 2.65
N ASN A 3 11.47 3.09 3.05
CA ASN A 3 12.64 3.21 2.16
C ASN A 3 13.20 1.85 1.71
N ILE A 4 13.18 0.84 2.60
CA ILE A 4 13.60 -0.54 2.30
C ILE A 4 12.61 -1.20 1.32
N LEU A 5 11.32 -0.90 1.46
CA LEU A 5 10.30 -1.42 0.54
C LEU A 5 10.42 -0.78 -0.84
N GLN A 6 10.69 0.53 -0.90
CA GLN A 6 10.92 1.23 -2.16
C GLN A 6 12.13 0.67 -2.91
N THR A 7 13.26 0.46 -2.22
CA THR A 7 14.44 -0.13 -2.85
C THR A 7 14.20 -1.59 -3.23
N GLY A 8 13.57 -2.37 -2.36
CA GLY A 8 13.21 -3.77 -2.62
C GLY A 8 12.26 -3.93 -3.81
N SER A 9 11.35 -2.99 -4.04
CA SER A 9 10.48 -3.03 -5.23
C SER A 9 11.27 -2.96 -6.54
N ASN A 10 12.46 -2.37 -6.55
CA ASN A 10 13.27 -2.25 -7.77
C ASN A 10 14.13 -3.49 -8.06
N THR A 11 14.17 -4.48 -7.17
CA THR A 11 15.01 -5.68 -7.34
C THR A 11 14.32 -6.82 -8.08
N THR A 12 13.03 -6.67 -8.38
CA THR A 12 12.17 -7.70 -8.99
C THR A 12 11.19 -7.04 -9.96
N PRO A 13 10.74 -7.75 -11.02
CA PRO A 13 9.73 -7.24 -11.94
C PRO A 13 8.48 -6.73 -11.22
N VAL A 14 7.86 -5.69 -11.76
CA VAL A 14 6.66 -5.08 -11.16
C VAL A 14 5.46 -6.04 -11.12
N SER A 15 5.40 -6.98 -12.07
CA SER A 15 4.40 -8.06 -12.12
C SER A 15 4.53 -9.06 -10.98
N ASP A 16 5.68 -9.11 -10.32
CA ASP A 16 5.98 -10.12 -9.33
C ASP A 16 5.64 -9.62 -7.92
N PRO A 17 5.25 -10.50 -6.98
CA PRO A 17 5.05 -10.13 -5.59
C PRO A 17 6.28 -9.42 -4.99
N HIS A 18 6.05 -8.55 -4.00
CA HIS A 18 7.15 -7.82 -3.37
C HIS A 18 8.14 -8.78 -2.67
N PRO A 19 9.47 -8.63 -2.86
CA PRO A 19 10.49 -9.58 -2.37
C PRO A 19 10.65 -9.63 -0.84
N HIS A 20 9.89 -8.82 -0.10
CA HIS A 20 9.96 -8.73 1.37
C HIS A 20 8.65 -9.14 2.04
N TYR A 21 7.62 -9.51 1.27
CA TYR A 21 6.35 -9.91 1.85
C TYR A 21 6.53 -11.11 2.78
N GLU A 22 7.13 -12.20 2.30
CA GLU A 22 7.21 -13.45 3.07
C GLU A 22 7.97 -13.28 4.39
N SER A 23 9.10 -12.56 4.36
CA SER A 23 9.89 -12.29 5.58
C SER A 23 9.11 -11.45 6.60
N LEU A 24 8.27 -10.51 6.16
CA LEU A 24 7.42 -9.74 7.07
C LEU A 24 6.21 -10.52 7.54
N GLN A 25 5.64 -11.38 6.70
CA GLN A 25 4.54 -12.26 7.08
C GLN A 25 4.97 -13.24 8.18
N GLN A 26 6.17 -13.83 8.08
CA GLN A 26 6.72 -14.78 9.06
C GLN A 26 6.85 -14.24 10.48
N CYS A 27 6.93 -12.92 10.66
CA CYS A 27 7.06 -12.28 11.98
C CYS A 27 5.83 -11.46 12.40
N ASP A 28 4.67 -11.73 11.79
CA ASP A 28 3.43 -10.95 11.91
C ASP A 28 3.61 -9.45 11.60
N GLY A 29 4.64 -9.10 10.84
CA GLY A 29 5.00 -7.73 10.51
C GLY A 29 3.88 -7.01 9.79
N ILE A 30 3.19 -7.69 8.85
CA ILE A 30 2.04 -7.11 8.13
C ILE A 30 0.91 -6.76 9.10
N LYS A 31 0.54 -7.69 9.98
CA LYS A 31 -0.49 -7.47 11.01
C LYS A 31 -0.12 -6.32 11.95
N LYS A 32 1.14 -6.23 12.37
CA LYS A 32 1.65 -5.15 13.22
C LYS A 32 1.61 -3.78 12.53
N ILE A 33 1.96 -3.72 11.25
CA ILE A 33 1.87 -2.49 10.45
C ILE A 33 0.40 -2.07 10.32
N PHE A 34 -0.52 -3.00 10.08
CA PHE A 34 -1.94 -2.68 10.00
C PHE A 34 -2.52 -2.22 11.34
N ALA A 35 -2.15 -2.87 12.45
CA ALA A 35 -2.53 -2.41 13.78
C ALA A 35 -1.99 -1.00 14.09
N LEU A 36 -0.78 -0.66 13.63
CA LEU A 36 -0.22 0.69 13.76
C LEU A 36 -1.00 1.72 12.92
N PHE A 37 -1.44 1.35 11.72
CA PHE A 37 -2.33 2.16 10.90
C PHE A 37 -3.65 2.45 11.64
N GLN A 38 -4.30 1.41 12.17
CA GLN A 38 -5.59 1.52 12.87
C GLN A 38 -5.50 2.31 14.17
N LYS A 39 -4.37 2.20 14.90
CA LYS A 39 -4.14 3.00 16.11
C LYS A 39 -4.19 4.51 15.85
N ASN A 40 -3.90 4.96 14.62
CA ASN A 40 -3.99 6.36 14.19
C ASN A 40 -3.30 7.35 15.17
N GLY A 41 -2.20 6.95 15.80
CA GLY A 41 -1.56 7.74 16.86
C GLY A 41 -0.85 9.01 16.35
N SER A 42 -0.50 9.05 15.07
CA SER A 42 -0.06 10.26 14.38
C SER A 42 -0.29 10.11 12.88
N ARG A 43 -0.49 11.24 12.18
CA ARG A 43 -0.59 11.27 10.71
C ARG A 43 0.62 10.59 10.07
N TYR A 44 1.83 10.91 10.55
CA TYR A 44 3.07 10.32 10.04
C TYR A 44 3.06 8.79 10.12
N ASN A 45 2.70 8.22 11.27
CA ASN A 45 2.68 6.76 11.43
C ASN A 45 1.59 6.10 10.59
N ARG A 46 0.41 6.71 10.52
CA ARG A 46 -0.71 6.19 9.74
C ARG A 46 -0.40 6.20 8.24
N ASP A 47 0.07 7.32 7.71
CA ASP A 47 0.43 7.47 6.31
C ASP A 47 1.51 6.46 5.93
N ARG A 48 2.59 6.40 6.72
CA ARG A 48 3.69 5.46 6.46
C ARG A 48 3.24 4.01 6.53
N SER A 49 2.34 3.66 7.44
CA SER A 49 1.81 2.28 7.54
C SER A 49 0.99 1.90 6.31
N ALA A 50 0.12 2.80 5.83
CA ALA A 50 -0.64 2.58 4.61
C ALA A 50 0.26 2.44 3.37
N LEU A 51 1.25 3.32 3.22
CA LEU A 51 2.24 3.23 2.14
C LEU A 51 2.99 1.90 2.19
N CYS A 52 3.40 1.44 3.37
CA CYS A 52 4.12 0.17 3.50
C CYS A 52 3.26 -1.03 3.09
N ILE A 53 2.00 -1.08 3.51
CA ILE A 53 1.08 -2.17 3.12
C ILE A 53 0.86 -2.14 1.60
N GLY A 54 0.63 -0.97 1.01
CA GLY A 54 0.45 -0.86 -0.44
C GLY A 54 1.65 -1.37 -1.25
N TYR A 55 2.88 -1.13 -0.79
CA TYR A 55 4.07 -1.68 -1.42
C TYR A 55 4.21 -3.19 -1.20
N LEU A 56 3.96 -3.68 0.01
CA LEU A 56 4.09 -5.11 0.32
C LEU A 56 3.15 -5.98 -0.50
N PHE A 57 1.93 -5.49 -0.72
CA PHE A 57 0.91 -6.17 -1.52
C PHE A 57 1.00 -5.89 -3.03
N ARG A 58 2.16 -5.46 -3.54
CA ARG A 58 2.40 -5.36 -4.99
C ARG A 58 2.04 -6.68 -5.68
N ALA A 59 1.21 -6.60 -6.71
CA ALA A 59 0.74 -7.74 -7.50
C ALA A 59 0.13 -8.89 -6.66
N ARG A 60 -0.35 -8.58 -5.44
CA ARG A 60 -0.89 -9.56 -4.50
C ARG A 60 -2.20 -9.06 -3.92
N GLU A 61 -3.17 -9.95 -3.80
CA GLU A 61 -4.46 -9.63 -3.19
C GLU A 61 -4.29 -9.30 -1.70
N ILE A 62 -4.92 -8.22 -1.23
CA ILE A 62 -5.17 -8.03 0.20
C ILE A 62 -6.43 -8.83 0.53
N THR A 63 -6.29 -10.04 1.07
CA THR A 63 -7.43 -10.94 1.27
C THR A 63 -8.38 -10.48 2.39
N ASP A 64 -7.86 -9.75 3.39
CA ASP A 64 -8.66 -9.12 4.43
C ASP A 64 -9.44 -7.92 3.85
N PRO A 65 -10.77 -7.99 3.73
CA PRO A 65 -11.56 -6.92 3.12
C PRO A 65 -11.51 -5.60 3.90
N ILE A 66 -11.36 -5.66 5.23
CA ILE A 66 -11.27 -4.45 6.07
C ILE A 66 -9.93 -3.76 5.79
N MET A 67 -8.84 -4.52 5.79
CA MET A 67 -7.52 -3.99 5.46
C MET A 67 -7.50 -3.40 4.06
N ARG A 68 -8.06 -4.12 3.07
CA ARG A 68 -8.09 -3.67 1.68
C ARG A 68 -8.80 -2.31 1.56
N GLN A 69 -9.99 -2.19 2.15
CA GLN A 69 -10.80 -0.98 2.10
C GLN A 69 -10.14 0.20 2.79
N GLU A 70 -9.68 0.01 4.03
CA GLU A 70 -9.08 1.11 4.79
C GLU A 70 -7.80 1.62 4.15
N ILE A 71 -6.95 0.72 3.66
CA ILE A 71 -5.67 1.06 3.06
C ILE A 71 -5.89 1.74 1.70
N ILE A 72 -6.73 1.19 0.83
CA ILE A 72 -7.01 1.80 -0.48
C ILE A 72 -7.61 3.19 -0.30
N ASN A 73 -8.60 3.36 0.59
CA ASN A 73 -9.21 4.66 0.83
C ASN A 73 -8.22 5.68 1.38
N HIS A 74 -7.34 5.27 2.30
CA HIS A 74 -6.31 6.16 2.82
C HIS A 74 -5.31 6.57 1.74
N LEU A 75 -4.83 5.62 0.92
CA LEU A 75 -3.93 5.90 -0.19
C LEU A 75 -4.55 6.84 -1.23
N LYS A 76 -5.85 6.70 -1.55
CA LYS A 76 -6.58 7.65 -2.40
C LYS A 76 -6.55 9.08 -1.82
N ASN A 77 -6.78 9.23 -0.52
CA ASN A 77 -6.73 10.53 0.14
C ASN A 77 -5.32 11.16 0.08
N LEU A 78 -4.26 10.35 0.20
CA LEU A 78 -2.87 10.82 0.11
C LEU A 78 -2.48 11.36 -1.28
N LEU A 79 -3.29 11.15 -2.32
CA LEU A 79 -3.06 11.79 -3.62
C LEU A 79 -3.27 13.32 -3.59
N ASN A 80 -3.98 13.82 -2.57
CA ASN A 80 -4.18 15.25 -2.32
C ASN A 80 -3.18 15.83 -1.32
N ASP A 81 -2.18 15.07 -0.89
CA ASP A 81 -1.17 15.53 0.07
C ASP A 81 -0.35 16.70 -0.50
N SER A 82 0.03 17.64 0.37
CA SER A 82 0.92 18.76 0.01
C SER A 82 2.36 18.29 -0.23
N SER A 83 2.76 17.19 0.40
CA SER A 83 4.05 16.55 0.17
C SER A 83 4.05 15.79 -1.15
N VAL A 84 4.86 16.27 -2.10
CA VAL A 84 5.10 15.60 -3.39
C VAL A 84 5.57 14.16 -3.20
N TRP A 85 6.42 13.93 -2.20
CA TRP A 85 6.92 12.59 -1.90
C TRP A 85 5.79 11.65 -1.44
N VAL A 86 4.92 12.11 -0.54
CA VAL A 86 3.79 11.30 -0.06
C VAL A 86 2.82 10.99 -1.20
N LYS A 87 2.48 12.00 -2.00
CA LYS A 87 1.60 11.87 -3.17
C LYS A 87 2.14 10.86 -4.20
N GLY A 88 3.42 11.00 -4.57
CA GLY A 88 4.08 10.09 -5.50
C GLY A 88 4.11 8.65 -4.98
N THR A 89 4.49 8.48 -3.72
CA THR A 89 4.56 7.14 -3.08
C THR A 89 3.17 6.50 -2.96
N ALA A 90 2.12 7.28 -2.66
CA ALA A 90 0.75 6.78 -2.59
C ALA A 90 0.24 6.35 -3.97
N LYS A 91 0.56 7.12 -5.01
CA LYS A 91 0.24 6.77 -6.40
C LYS A 91 0.92 5.47 -6.82
N ASP A 92 2.20 5.29 -6.51
CA ASP A 92 2.92 4.06 -6.82
C ASP A 92 2.34 2.85 -6.06
N ALA A 93 2.02 3.02 -4.79
CA ALA A 93 1.36 2.00 -3.98
C ALA A 93 0.01 1.57 -4.59
N LEU A 94 -0.83 2.53 -5.03
CA LEU A 94 -2.08 2.22 -5.72
C LEU A 94 -1.85 1.49 -7.05
N LYS A 95 -0.85 1.89 -7.83
CA LYS A 95 -0.48 1.18 -9.07
C LYS A 95 -0.08 -0.27 -8.78
N TYR A 96 0.75 -0.50 -7.76
CA TYR A 96 1.17 -1.83 -7.33
C TYR A 96 0.02 -2.70 -6.85
N LEU A 97 -0.91 -2.15 -6.07
CA LEU A 97 -2.10 -2.86 -5.66
C LEU A 97 -3.00 -3.21 -6.85
N SER A 98 -3.14 -2.32 -7.82
CA SER A 98 -3.99 -2.50 -9.02
C SER A 98 -3.53 -3.59 -9.98
N LEU A 99 -2.34 -4.15 -9.78
CA LEU A 99 -1.86 -5.31 -10.55
C LEU A 99 -2.59 -6.60 -10.17
N ASN A 100 -3.25 -6.63 -9.01
CA ASN A 100 -4.18 -7.69 -8.65
C ASN A 100 -5.63 -7.26 -8.95
N ALA A 101 -6.42 -8.15 -9.55
CA ALA A 101 -7.77 -7.83 -10.02
C ALA A 101 -8.77 -7.44 -8.90
N VAL A 102 -8.68 -8.08 -7.73
CA VAL A 102 -9.59 -7.79 -6.60
C VAL A 102 -9.31 -6.40 -6.04
N ASN A 103 -8.03 -6.10 -5.77
CA ASN A 103 -7.61 -4.77 -5.33
C ASN A 103 -7.95 -3.71 -6.38
N LYS A 104 -7.74 -4.01 -7.67
CA LYS A 104 -8.05 -3.10 -8.77
C LYS A 104 -9.53 -2.72 -8.79
N THR A 105 -10.41 -3.71 -8.67
CA THR A 105 -11.87 -3.50 -8.64
C THR A 105 -12.27 -2.54 -7.52
N GLU A 106 -11.65 -2.68 -6.35
CA GLU A 106 -11.91 -1.81 -5.20
C GLU A 106 -11.29 -0.41 -5.34
N ILE A 107 -10.12 -0.30 -5.97
CA ILE A 107 -9.53 0.99 -6.34
C ILE A 107 -10.44 1.73 -7.31
N GLU A 108 -10.96 1.06 -8.33
CA GLU A 108 -11.77 1.67 -9.40
C GLU A 108 -13.24 1.91 -8.97
N ALA A 109 -13.66 1.38 -7.81
CA ALA A 109 -14.99 1.60 -7.27
C ALA A 109 -15.34 3.10 -7.16
N GLY A 110 -16.56 3.44 -7.57
CA GLY A 110 -17.03 4.82 -7.64
C GLY A 110 -16.46 5.62 -8.82
N GLY A 111 -15.88 4.95 -9.83
CA GLY A 111 -15.32 5.59 -11.02
C GLY A 111 -13.96 6.25 -10.79
N PHE A 112 -13.28 5.87 -9.71
CA PHE A 112 -11.97 6.43 -9.37
C PHE A 112 -10.90 5.96 -10.37
N ILE A 113 -10.07 6.89 -10.84
CA ILE A 113 -8.96 6.61 -11.75
C ILE A 113 -7.66 7.05 -11.08
N ILE A 114 -6.66 6.17 -11.03
CA ILE A 114 -5.33 6.52 -10.54
C ILE A 114 -4.73 7.58 -11.50
N PRO A 115 -4.30 8.76 -11.00
CA PRO A 115 -3.71 9.79 -11.86
C PRO A 115 -2.50 9.26 -12.64
N LYS A 116 -2.35 9.73 -13.88
CA LYS A 116 -1.22 9.36 -14.76
C LYS A 116 0.11 9.75 -14.16
#